data_AF-A0A550HBR1-F1
#
_entry.id   AF-A0A550HBR1-F1
#
_cell.length_a   1.000
_cell.length_b   1.000
_cell.length_c   1.000
_cell.angle_alpha   90.00
_cell.angle_beta   90.00
_cell.angle_gamma   90.00
#
_symmetry.space_group_name_H-M   'P 1'
#
loop_
_entity.id
_entity.type
_entity.pdbx_description
1 polymer ?
#
loop_
_entity_poly.entity_id
_entity_poly.type
_entity_poly.pdbx_seq_one_letter_code
_entity_poly.pdbx_strand_id
1 'polypeptide(L)'
;MFYSEQIGDVILAKIKGLTDLRKIITPYIDGSETVIIKPNFVEKAIGTYTSPESLRTILEAIDQKIIVTEGHQLVRCLNDDEKSPEFTADGETRDLLWLKKSGWGWMIKNPEWSWFRDGPYWGFLKKIDQRYLDEMGFSDLFNEFDVEWVNVTDEIWGGETVDAEMVKGIVESKYAPVQHERLYGYLPEKLYKYQGVPFISYSKLKHYATFSMKNMFGMIPDPIRAWWHGKNGEYHQRIILDINKIYSAFFKMVGVCEAIDKTPIWDENGVYGGPDYKYNVVENLGFVGVSGDIV
;
A
#
# COMPACT_ATOMS: atom_id res chain seq x y z
N MET A 1 17.50 12.94 23.87
CA MET A 1 16.16 13.27 24.36
C MET A 1 15.18 12.86 23.29
N PHE A 2 14.44 11.79 23.56
CA PHE A 2 13.30 11.31 22.80
C PHE A 2 12.13 12.26 23.07
N TYR A 3 11.47 12.73 22.02
CA TYR A 3 10.31 13.62 22.15
C TYR A 3 9.09 12.93 21.52
N SER A 4 8.07 12.71 22.33
CA SER A 4 6.80 12.18 21.90
C SER A 4 5.66 12.91 22.61
N GLU A 5 4.59 13.19 21.88
CA GLU A 5 3.35 13.74 22.39
C GLU A 5 2.21 12.78 22.05
N GLN A 6 1.27 12.61 22.96
CA GLN A 6 0.07 11.81 22.73
C GLN A 6 -1.11 12.73 22.45
N ILE A 7 -1.79 12.50 21.33
CA ILE A 7 -3.00 13.23 20.92
C ILE A 7 -4.10 12.19 20.68
N GLY A 8 -4.99 12.03 21.66
CA GLY A 8 -5.94 10.91 21.67
C GLY A 8 -5.19 9.57 21.68
N ASP A 9 -5.52 8.70 20.73
CA ASP A 9 -4.87 7.39 20.56
C ASP A 9 -3.64 7.43 19.64
N VAL A 10 -3.25 8.62 19.17
CA VAL A 10 -2.10 8.81 18.29
C VAL A 10 -0.89 9.28 19.08
N ILE A 11 0.22 8.59 18.92
CA ILE A 11 1.54 9.02 19.39
C ILE A 11 2.25 9.71 18.23
N LEU A 12 2.58 10.98 18.40
CA LEU A 12 3.46 11.72 17.50
C LEU A 12 4.84 11.78 18.12
N ALA A 13 5.87 11.40 17.40
CA ALA A 13 7.22 11.42 17.92
C ALA A 13 8.24 11.92 16.90
N LYS A 14 9.30 12.54 17.42
CA LYS A 14 10.53 12.78 16.69
C LYS A 14 11.57 11.75 17.12
N ILE A 15 11.83 10.79 16.26
CA ILE A 15 12.81 9.72 16.46
C ILE A 15 14.19 10.16 16.00
N LYS A 16 15.23 9.73 16.73
CA LYS A 16 16.64 9.95 16.35
C LYS A 16 17.31 8.69 15.81
N GLY A 17 16.62 7.56 15.84
CA GLY A 17 17.12 6.29 15.35
C GLY A 17 16.27 5.12 15.84
N LEU A 18 16.82 3.93 15.63
CA LEU A 18 16.18 2.64 15.84
C LEU A 18 15.55 2.46 17.23
N THR A 19 16.28 2.77 18.30
CA THR A 19 15.82 2.58 19.69
C THR A 19 14.54 3.36 19.98
N ASP A 20 14.41 4.56 19.42
CA ASP A 20 13.23 5.42 19.61
C ASP A 20 12.02 4.83 18.87
N LEU A 21 12.19 4.34 17.64
CA LEU A 21 11.13 3.71 16.88
C LEU A 21 10.66 2.40 17.54
N ARG A 22 11.61 1.55 17.97
CA ARG A 22 11.32 0.31 18.70
C ARG A 22 10.45 0.59 19.92
N LYS A 23 10.82 1.58 20.73
CA LYS A 23 10.04 1.97 21.92
C LYS A 23 8.59 2.34 21.60
N ILE A 24 8.33 2.96 20.45
CA ILE A 24 6.97 3.38 20.06
C ILE A 24 6.17 2.21 19.47
N ILE A 25 6.81 1.33 18.69
CA ILE A 25 6.12 0.26 17.97
C ILE A 25 5.89 -0.97 18.84
N THR A 26 6.79 -1.29 19.78
CA THR A 26 6.72 -2.49 20.63
C THR A 26 5.36 -2.68 21.29
N PRO A 27 4.72 -1.67 21.91
CA PRO A 27 3.41 -1.85 22.54
C PRO A 27 2.30 -2.38 21.62
N TYR A 28 2.42 -2.18 20.31
CA TYR A 28 1.43 -2.62 19.31
C TYR A 28 1.71 -4.01 18.74
N ILE A 29 2.94 -4.51 18.90
CA ILE A 29 3.37 -5.78 18.32
C ILE A 29 3.75 -6.84 19.36
N ASP A 30 3.84 -6.45 20.63
CA ASP A 30 4.23 -7.33 21.72
C ASP A 30 3.26 -8.51 21.87
N GLY A 31 3.82 -9.68 22.21
CA GLY A 31 3.08 -10.94 22.31
C GLY A 31 2.67 -11.58 20.98
N SER A 32 3.10 -11.04 19.83
CA SER A 32 2.99 -11.71 18.53
C SER A 32 4.31 -12.32 18.10
N GLU A 33 4.28 -13.48 17.44
CA GLU A 33 5.47 -14.09 16.82
C GLU A 33 5.71 -13.56 15.39
N THR A 34 4.69 -12.94 14.78
CA THR A 34 4.70 -12.45 13.41
C THR A 34 4.09 -11.06 13.32
N VAL A 35 4.61 -10.22 12.44
CA VAL A 35 4.06 -8.91 12.09
C VAL A 35 3.92 -8.81 10.59
N ILE A 36 2.76 -8.33 10.13
CA ILE A 36 2.54 -7.99 8.72
C ILE A 36 2.79 -6.49 8.54
N ILE A 37 3.56 -6.11 7.53
CA ILE A 37 3.85 -4.72 7.19
C ILE A 37 3.40 -4.47 5.76
N LYS A 38 2.55 -3.45 5.60
CA LYS A 38 2.17 -2.93 4.29
C LYS A 38 2.83 -1.56 4.08
N PRO A 39 3.96 -1.48 3.36
CA PRO A 39 4.60 -0.20 3.03
C PRO A 39 3.71 0.62 2.08
N ASN A 40 4.14 1.83 1.74
CA ASN A 40 3.47 2.65 0.74
C ASN A 40 4.25 2.67 -0.58
N PHE A 41 3.93 1.74 -1.48
CA PHE A 41 4.53 1.67 -2.82
C PHE A 41 3.55 2.15 -3.90
N VAL A 42 3.07 3.39 -3.80
CA VAL A 42 2.10 3.94 -4.78
C VAL A 42 2.79 4.44 -6.06
N GLU A 43 3.96 5.03 -5.93
CA GLU A 43 4.71 5.64 -7.03
C GLU A 43 6.20 5.63 -6.67
N LYS A 44 7.04 6.20 -7.54
CA LYS A 44 8.49 6.27 -7.31
C LYS A 44 9.05 7.70 -7.32
N ALA A 45 8.18 8.71 -7.23
CA ALA A 45 8.63 10.09 -7.10
C ALA A 45 9.36 10.26 -5.76
N ILE A 46 10.41 11.09 -5.76
CA ILE A 46 11.32 11.19 -4.61
C ILE A 46 10.57 11.61 -3.34
N GLY A 47 10.76 10.84 -2.26
CA GLY A 47 10.11 11.07 -0.97
C GLY A 47 8.62 10.72 -0.90
N THR A 48 7.96 10.34 -2.00
CA THR A 48 6.52 10.07 -2.00
C THR A 48 6.17 8.59 -1.85
N TYR A 49 7.11 7.75 -1.48
CA TYR A 49 6.89 6.32 -1.19
C TYR A 49 7.77 5.93 -0.01
N THR A 50 7.49 4.77 0.58
CA THR A 50 8.36 4.20 1.61
C THR A 50 9.68 3.79 0.97
N SER A 51 10.77 4.51 1.23
CA SER A 51 12.10 4.18 0.71
C SER A 51 12.67 2.92 1.37
N PRO A 52 13.66 2.25 0.75
CA PRO A 52 14.39 1.14 1.39
C PRO A 52 14.96 1.54 2.76
N GLU A 53 15.47 2.75 2.91
CA GLU A 53 16.00 3.28 4.17
C GLU A 53 14.89 3.43 5.23
N SER A 54 13.73 3.94 4.82
CA SER A 54 12.58 4.07 5.72
C SER A 54 12.03 2.70 6.12
N LEU A 55 11.98 1.74 5.19
CA LEU A 55 11.52 0.38 5.46
C LEU A 55 12.52 -0.36 6.36
N ARG A 56 13.81 -0.28 6.07
CA ARG A 56 14.88 -0.82 6.92
C ARG A 56 14.72 -0.38 8.37
N THR A 57 14.45 0.91 8.60
CA THR A 57 14.30 1.44 9.97
C THR A 57 13.22 0.70 10.77
N ILE A 58 12.06 0.37 10.15
CA ILE A 58 11.02 -0.40 10.83
C ILE A 58 11.34 -1.90 10.89
N LEU A 59 12.00 -2.48 9.88
CA LEU A 59 12.42 -3.88 9.90
C LEU A 59 13.44 -4.14 11.04
N GLU A 60 14.41 -3.25 11.23
CA GLU A 60 15.36 -3.33 12.36
C GLU A 60 14.68 -3.16 13.71
N ALA A 61 13.55 -2.45 13.76
CA ALA A 61 12.82 -2.17 15.00
C ALA A 61 12.01 -3.38 15.50
N ILE A 62 11.80 -4.38 14.66
CA ILE A 62 10.92 -5.52 14.86
C ILE A 62 11.77 -6.79 14.96
N ASP A 63 11.61 -7.54 16.05
CA ASP A 63 12.34 -8.79 16.27
C ASP A 63 11.50 -10.04 15.86
N GLN A 64 10.22 -9.85 15.50
CA GLN A 64 9.29 -10.89 15.06
C GLN A 64 9.57 -11.36 13.63
N LYS A 65 8.98 -12.49 13.23
CA LYS A 65 8.91 -12.86 11.81
C LYS A 65 8.17 -11.77 11.04
N ILE A 66 8.73 -11.34 9.91
CA ILE A 66 8.18 -10.24 9.12
C ILE A 66 7.56 -10.77 7.83
N ILE A 67 6.31 -10.37 7.60
CA ILE A 67 5.63 -10.52 6.31
C ILE A 67 5.48 -9.12 5.73
N VAL A 68 5.94 -8.90 4.50
CA VAL A 68 5.69 -7.64 3.78
C VAL A 68 4.65 -7.90 2.70
N THR A 69 3.64 -7.04 2.61
CA THR A 69 2.56 -7.20 1.63
C THR A 69 2.20 -5.93 0.89
N GLU A 70 1.84 -6.07 -0.39
CA GLU A 70 1.37 -4.99 -1.25
C GLU A 70 0.60 -5.58 -2.45
N GLY A 71 -0.20 -4.78 -3.16
CA GLY A 71 -0.77 -5.17 -4.46
C GLY A 71 0.06 -4.68 -5.64
N HIS A 72 -0.04 -5.34 -6.78
CA HIS A 72 0.54 -4.83 -8.03
C HIS A 72 0.03 -3.43 -8.35
N GLN A 73 0.88 -2.59 -8.93
CA GLN A 73 0.49 -1.24 -9.35
C GLN A 73 1.25 -0.82 -10.60
N LEU A 74 0.52 -0.66 -11.72
CA LEU A 74 1.16 -0.33 -13.01
C LEU A 74 1.91 1.01 -12.94
N VAL A 75 1.38 1.97 -12.18
CA VAL A 75 1.90 3.34 -12.10
C VAL A 75 3.34 3.43 -11.60
N ARG A 76 3.75 2.56 -10.66
CA ARG A 76 5.11 2.59 -10.08
C ARG A 76 6.13 1.82 -10.93
N CYS A 77 5.67 0.77 -11.61
CA CYS A 77 6.55 -0.19 -12.28
C CYS A 77 6.80 0.15 -13.76
N LEU A 78 5.83 0.79 -14.43
CA LEU A 78 5.90 1.05 -15.86
C LEU A 78 6.55 2.41 -16.16
N ASN A 79 7.72 2.35 -16.80
CA ASN A 79 8.46 3.54 -17.22
C ASN A 79 7.82 4.19 -18.46
N ASP A 80 8.01 5.49 -18.63
CA ASP A 80 7.37 6.24 -19.71
C ASP A 80 7.96 5.97 -21.11
N ASP A 81 9.13 5.34 -21.16
CA ASP A 81 9.88 4.93 -22.34
C ASP A 81 9.85 3.41 -22.58
N GLU A 82 9.21 2.65 -21.67
CA GLU A 82 9.18 1.19 -21.76
C GLU A 82 8.09 0.71 -22.71
N LYS A 83 8.46 -0.18 -23.63
CA LYS A 83 7.51 -0.86 -24.50
C LYS A 83 6.69 -1.86 -23.67
N SER A 84 5.37 -1.72 -23.70
CA SER A 84 4.45 -2.63 -23.00
C SER A 84 3.59 -3.43 -23.99
N PRO A 85 3.02 -4.58 -23.57
CA PRO A 85 2.14 -5.37 -24.43
C PRO A 85 0.94 -4.55 -24.91
N GLU A 86 0.54 -4.80 -26.15
CA GLU A 86 -0.60 -4.15 -26.77
C GLU A 86 -1.92 -4.89 -26.49
N PHE A 87 -3.02 -4.16 -26.48
CA PHE A 87 -4.39 -4.66 -26.35
C PHE A 87 -5.35 -3.77 -27.13
N THR A 88 -6.56 -4.25 -27.38
CA THR A 88 -7.60 -3.45 -28.05
C THR A 88 -8.47 -2.76 -27.01
N ALA A 89 -8.56 -1.42 -27.09
CA ALA A 89 -9.49 -0.60 -26.32
C ALA A 89 -10.34 0.22 -27.28
N ASP A 90 -11.66 0.07 -27.22
CA ASP A 90 -12.63 0.79 -28.06
C ASP A 90 -12.34 0.68 -29.58
N GLY A 91 -11.83 -0.48 -30.02
CA GLY A 91 -11.48 -0.73 -31.42
C GLY A 91 -10.11 -0.20 -31.86
N GLU A 92 -9.35 0.45 -30.96
CA GLU A 92 -8.00 0.93 -31.23
C GLU A 92 -6.95 0.08 -30.49
N THR A 93 -5.80 -0.14 -31.13
CA THR A 93 -4.63 -0.74 -30.47
C THR A 93 -4.03 0.26 -29.50
N ARG A 94 -3.93 -0.14 -28.23
CA ARG A 94 -3.32 0.61 -27.12
C ARG A 94 -2.25 -0.26 -26.47
N ASP A 95 -1.36 0.36 -25.70
CA ASP A 95 -0.42 -0.34 -24.83
C ASP A 95 -0.76 -0.10 -23.35
N LEU A 96 -0.12 -0.81 -22.42
CA LEU A 96 -0.39 -0.62 -21.00
C LEU A 96 0.00 0.78 -20.51
N LEU A 97 0.97 1.44 -21.16
CA LEU A 97 1.37 2.80 -20.82
C LEU A 97 0.23 3.81 -21.06
N TRP A 98 -0.58 3.58 -22.09
CA TRP A 98 -1.80 4.35 -22.32
C TRP A 98 -2.75 4.29 -21.13
N LEU A 99 -2.89 3.14 -20.45
CA LEU A 99 -3.73 3.03 -19.26
C LEU A 99 -3.30 3.97 -18.13
N LYS A 100 -1.97 4.10 -17.93
CA LYS A 100 -1.37 5.02 -16.95
C LYS A 100 -1.60 6.49 -17.34
N LYS A 101 -1.47 6.84 -18.62
CA LYS A 101 -1.47 8.24 -19.10
C LYS A 101 -2.87 8.79 -19.40
N SER A 102 -3.74 7.99 -20.00
CA SER A 102 -5.02 8.47 -20.56
C SER A 102 -6.17 7.48 -20.43
N GLY A 103 -5.90 6.22 -20.08
CA GLY A 103 -6.93 5.18 -19.96
C GLY A 103 -7.76 5.22 -18.67
N TRP A 104 -7.58 6.20 -17.79
CA TRP A 104 -8.34 6.29 -16.53
C TRP A 104 -9.85 6.23 -16.73
N GLY A 105 -10.37 7.04 -17.67
CA GLY A 105 -11.80 7.05 -18.00
C GLY A 105 -12.29 5.76 -18.65
N TRP A 106 -11.42 5.06 -19.39
CA TRP A 106 -11.71 3.75 -19.97
C TRP A 106 -11.80 2.67 -18.88
N MET A 107 -10.88 2.68 -17.92
CA MET A 107 -10.89 1.75 -16.77
C MET A 107 -12.09 1.94 -15.85
N ILE A 108 -12.62 3.16 -15.72
CA ILE A 108 -13.89 3.38 -15.00
C ILE A 108 -15.06 2.69 -15.74
N LYS A 109 -15.06 2.68 -17.08
CA LYS A 109 -16.11 2.05 -17.88
C LYS A 109 -15.94 0.55 -18.04
N ASN A 110 -14.71 0.05 -17.94
CA ASN A 110 -14.33 -1.34 -18.15
C ASN A 110 -13.55 -1.87 -16.92
N PRO A 111 -14.24 -2.11 -15.78
CA PRO A 111 -13.59 -2.47 -14.52
C PRO A 111 -13.20 -3.95 -14.41
N GLU A 112 -13.53 -4.76 -15.42
CA GLU A 112 -13.20 -6.17 -15.45
C GLU A 112 -11.75 -6.38 -15.87
N TRP A 113 -11.03 -7.20 -15.11
CA TRP A 113 -9.61 -7.48 -15.33
C TRP A 113 -9.33 -8.87 -15.91
N SER A 114 -10.36 -9.67 -16.24
CA SER A 114 -10.19 -11.02 -16.80
C SER A 114 -9.32 -11.04 -18.05
N TRP A 115 -9.51 -10.10 -18.98
CA TRP A 115 -8.68 -9.96 -20.17
C TRP A 115 -7.20 -9.70 -19.85
N PHE A 116 -6.92 -9.02 -18.74
CA PHE A 116 -5.56 -8.71 -18.29
C PHE A 116 -4.92 -9.93 -17.59
N ARG A 117 -5.69 -10.52 -16.67
CA ARG A 117 -5.30 -11.69 -15.86
C ARG A 117 -5.06 -12.92 -16.73
N ASP A 118 -5.99 -13.22 -17.62
CA ASP A 118 -6.01 -14.43 -18.44
C ASP A 118 -5.16 -14.26 -19.73
N GLY A 119 -4.72 -13.02 -20.01
CA GLY A 119 -3.82 -12.68 -21.11
C GLY A 119 -2.33 -12.65 -20.71
N PRO A 120 -1.44 -12.15 -21.59
CA PRO A 120 0.00 -12.05 -21.32
C PRO A 120 0.36 -10.94 -20.31
N TYR A 121 -0.61 -10.12 -19.91
CA TYR A 121 -0.37 -8.86 -19.19
C TYR A 121 -0.03 -9.08 -17.72
N TRP A 122 -0.62 -10.08 -17.06
CA TRP A 122 -0.29 -10.39 -15.67
C TRP A 122 1.16 -10.90 -15.52
N GLY A 123 1.64 -11.74 -16.43
CA GLY A 123 3.05 -12.15 -16.46
C GLY A 123 4.00 -10.98 -16.69
N PHE A 124 3.63 -10.06 -17.58
CA PHE A 124 4.38 -8.81 -17.77
C PHE A 124 4.40 -7.95 -16.49
N LEU A 125 3.25 -7.81 -15.83
CA LEU A 125 3.11 -7.06 -14.57
C LEU A 125 4.00 -7.62 -13.46
N LYS A 126 4.02 -8.95 -13.27
CA LYS A 126 4.93 -9.62 -12.32
C LYS A 126 6.39 -9.28 -12.60
N LYS A 127 6.79 -9.30 -13.88
CA LYS A 127 8.17 -9.00 -14.29
C LYS A 127 8.57 -7.56 -13.97
N ILE A 128 7.72 -6.57 -14.29
CA ILE A 128 8.04 -5.16 -14.05
C ILE A 128 7.97 -4.80 -12.56
N ASP A 129 7.11 -5.46 -11.77
CA ASP A 129 7.04 -5.28 -10.33
C ASP A 129 8.28 -5.87 -9.64
N GLN A 130 8.72 -7.08 -10.05
CA GLN A 130 9.97 -7.66 -9.56
C GLN A 130 11.17 -6.77 -9.89
N ARG A 131 11.25 -6.25 -11.12
CA ARG A 131 12.31 -5.31 -11.50
C ARG A 131 12.29 -4.06 -10.63
N TYR A 132 11.10 -3.53 -10.31
CA TYR A 132 10.98 -2.40 -9.38
C TYR A 132 11.55 -2.77 -7.99
N LEU A 133 11.22 -3.95 -7.45
CA LEU A 133 11.78 -4.39 -6.17
C LEU A 133 13.32 -4.52 -6.22
N ASP A 134 13.86 -5.03 -7.32
CA ASP A 134 15.30 -5.20 -7.52
C ASP A 134 16.02 -3.85 -7.67
N GLU A 135 15.57 -2.99 -8.59
CA GLU A 135 16.19 -1.69 -8.89
C GLU A 135 16.16 -0.74 -7.70
N MET A 136 15.10 -0.82 -6.88
CA MET A 136 14.96 0.01 -5.69
C MET A 136 15.71 -0.59 -4.49
N GLY A 137 16.25 -1.81 -4.56
CA GLY A 137 16.95 -2.47 -3.46
C GLY A 137 16.05 -3.11 -2.40
N PHE A 138 14.76 -3.28 -2.68
CA PHE A 138 13.84 -4.00 -1.77
C PHE A 138 14.10 -5.49 -1.75
N SER A 139 14.47 -6.11 -2.88
CA SER A 139 14.78 -7.54 -2.92
C SER A 139 15.97 -7.90 -2.01
N ASP A 140 17.04 -7.11 -2.05
CA ASP A 140 18.20 -7.28 -1.16
C ASP A 140 17.79 -7.07 0.31
N LEU A 141 17.00 -6.03 0.58
CA LEU A 141 16.48 -5.75 1.91
C LEU A 141 15.60 -6.90 2.44
N PHE A 142 14.73 -7.46 1.61
CA PHE A 142 13.86 -8.58 2.00
C PHE A 142 14.68 -9.83 2.30
N ASN A 143 15.70 -10.12 1.50
CA ASN A 143 16.61 -11.23 1.75
C ASN A 143 17.41 -11.05 3.04
N GLU A 144 17.89 -9.84 3.32
CA GLU A 144 18.67 -9.53 4.52
C GLU A 144 17.86 -9.77 5.82
N PHE A 145 16.57 -9.43 5.81
CA PHE A 145 15.69 -9.53 6.98
C PHE A 145 14.79 -10.79 6.98
N ASP A 146 15.06 -11.76 6.09
CA ASP A 146 14.24 -12.97 5.91
C ASP A 146 12.73 -12.67 5.80
N VAL A 147 12.41 -11.65 5.01
CA VAL A 147 11.04 -11.19 4.82
C VAL A 147 10.27 -12.16 3.93
N GLU A 148 9.09 -12.58 4.39
CA GLU A 148 8.12 -13.25 3.54
C GLU A 148 7.33 -12.20 2.73
N TRP A 149 7.61 -12.09 1.43
CA TRP A 149 6.87 -11.22 0.51
C TRP A 149 5.55 -11.86 0.05
N VAL A 150 4.45 -11.09 0.15
CA VAL A 150 3.12 -11.49 -0.30
C VAL A 150 2.50 -10.41 -1.17
N ASN A 151 2.44 -10.65 -2.48
CA ASN A 151 1.72 -9.76 -3.40
C ASN A 151 0.24 -10.14 -3.46
N VAL A 152 -0.66 -9.30 -2.95
CA VAL A 152 -2.09 -9.66 -2.83
C VAL A 152 -2.79 -9.78 -4.18
N THR A 153 -2.32 -9.05 -5.19
CA THR A 153 -2.86 -9.23 -6.54
C THR A 153 -2.56 -10.64 -7.03
N ASP A 154 -1.36 -11.16 -6.77
CA ASP A 154 -0.98 -12.49 -7.23
C ASP A 154 -1.77 -13.60 -6.55
N GLU A 155 -1.97 -13.51 -5.24
CA GLU A 155 -2.76 -14.48 -4.48
C GLU A 155 -4.23 -14.44 -4.93
N ILE A 156 -4.85 -13.25 -4.99
CA ILE A 156 -6.27 -13.11 -5.33
C ILE A 156 -6.54 -13.50 -6.79
N TRP A 157 -5.70 -13.06 -7.72
CA TRP A 157 -5.87 -13.42 -9.13
C TRP A 157 -5.52 -14.88 -9.41
N GLY A 158 -4.64 -15.48 -8.60
CA GLY A 158 -4.36 -16.92 -8.61
C GLY A 158 -5.48 -17.79 -8.06
N GLY A 159 -6.48 -17.19 -7.38
CA GLY A 159 -7.60 -17.90 -6.76
C GLY A 159 -7.34 -18.34 -5.32
N GLU A 160 -6.20 -17.97 -4.74
CA GLU A 160 -5.80 -18.28 -3.35
C GLU A 160 -6.43 -17.24 -2.39
N THR A 161 -7.75 -17.18 -2.37
CA THR A 161 -8.54 -16.22 -1.58
C THR A 161 -9.50 -16.92 -0.65
N VAL A 162 -9.76 -16.31 0.51
CA VAL A 162 -10.75 -16.80 1.46
C VAL A 162 -12.16 -16.69 0.87
N ASP A 163 -13.03 -17.63 1.22
CA ASP A 163 -14.44 -17.61 0.82
C ASP A 163 -15.11 -16.28 1.17
N ALA A 164 -15.68 -15.61 0.16
CA ALA A 164 -16.21 -14.26 0.29
C ALA A 164 -17.44 -14.19 1.22
N GLU A 165 -18.27 -15.23 1.28
CA GLU A 165 -19.43 -15.24 2.19
C GLU A 165 -18.99 -15.38 3.65
N MET A 166 -17.94 -16.18 3.91
CA MET A 166 -17.31 -16.23 5.24
C MET A 166 -16.70 -14.88 5.63
N VAL A 167 -15.97 -14.22 4.72
CA VAL A 167 -15.41 -12.89 4.97
C VAL A 167 -16.52 -11.88 5.25
N LYS A 168 -17.58 -11.88 4.45
CA LYS A 168 -18.77 -11.03 4.62
C LYS A 168 -19.39 -11.22 5.99
N GLY A 169 -19.65 -12.45 6.41
CA GLY A 169 -20.26 -12.75 7.72
C GLY A 169 -19.42 -12.21 8.89
N ILE A 170 -18.09 -12.36 8.83
CA ILE A 170 -17.19 -11.86 9.88
C ILE A 170 -17.12 -10.32 9.88
N VAL A 171 -16.97 -9.70 8.71
CA VAL A 171 -16.90 -8.23 8.59
C VAL A 171 -18.20 -7.58 9.05
N GLU A 172 -19.35 -8.08 8.59
CA GLU A 172 -20.66 -7.51 8.91
C GLU A 172 -21.09 -7.77 10.37
N SER A 173 -20.46 -8.73 11.06
CA SER A 173 -20.64 -8.90 12.51
C SER A 173 -20.00 -7.79 13.35
N LYS A 174 -19.04 -7.05 12.78
CA LYS A 174 -18.27 -6.00 13.48
C LYS A 174 -18.55 -4.59 12.92
N TYR A 175 -18.83 -4.50 11.62
CA TYR A 175 -18.94 -3.23 10.90
C TYR A 175 -20.17 -3.20 10.01
N ALA A 176 -20.59 -2.01 9.60
CA ALA A 176 -21.62 -1.87 8.58
C ALA A 176 -21.14 -2.43 7.23
N PRO A 177 -22.05 -3.01 6.41
CA PRO A 177 -21.73 -3.59 5.12
C PRO A 177 -20.88 -2.69 4.22
N VAL A 178 -20.00 -3.32 3.43
CA VAL A 178 -19.22 -2.63 2.41
C VAL A 178 -20.08 -2.26 1.20
N GLN A 179 -19.69 -1.23 0.47
CA GLN A 179 -20.43 -0.73 -0.69
C GLN A 179 -20.42 -1.72 -1.87
N HIS A 180 -19.33 -2.48 -2.04
CA HIS A 180 -19.15 -3.42 -3.15
C HIS A 180 -18.77 -4.80 -2.65
N GLU A 181 -19.63 -5.79 -2.87
CA GLU A 181 -19.45 -7.17 -2.38
C GLU A 181 -18.15 -7.83 -2.88
N ARG A 182 -17.61 -7.38 -4.02
CA ARG A 182 -16.29 -7.82 -4.52
C ARG A 182 -15.17 -7.67 -3.49
N LEU A 183 -15.26 -6.69 -2.59
CA LEU A 183 -14.26 -6.46 -1.54
C LEU A 183 -14.15 -7.63 -0.55
N TYR A 184 -15.24 -8.39 -0.34
CA TYR A 184 -15.20 -9.56 0.55
C TYR A 184 -14.32 -10.68 -0.02
N GLY A 185 -14.06 -10.70 -1.33
CA GLY A 185 -13.14 -11.65 -1.95
C GLY A 185 -11.67 -11.20 -1.97
N TYR A 186 -11.30 -10.10 -1.30
CA TYR A 186 -9.95 -9.50 -1.36
C TYR A 186 -9.10 -9.76 -0.11
N LEU A 187 -9.34 -10.89 0.56
CA LEU A 187 -8.50 -11.40 1.62
C LEU A 187 -7.75 -12.66 1.14
N PRO A 188 -6.43 -12.56 0.87
CA PRO A 188 -5.62 -13.74 0.52
C PRO A 188 -5.61 -14.79 1.63
N GLU A 189 -5.68 -16.07 1.27
CA GLU A 189 -5.57 -17.18 2.24
C GLU A 189 -4.24 -17.13 3.00
N LYS A 190 -3.17 -16.76 2.29
CA LYS A 190 -1.81 -16.66 2.85
C LYS A 190 -1.73 -15.65 4.01
N LEU A 191 -2.43 -14.53 3.90
CA LEU A 191 -2.51 -13.54 4.99
C LEU A 191 -3.50 -13.99 6.07
N TYR A 192 -4.63 -14.58 5.69
CA TYR A 192 -5.66 -15.06 6.62
C TYR A 192 -5.14 -16.09 7.63
N LYS A 193 -4.13 -16.91 7.27
CA LYS A 193 -3.43 -17.82 8.19
C LYS A 193 -2.87 -17.12 9.44
N TYR A 194 -2.63 -15.81 9.35
CA TYR A 194 -2.10 -14.97 10.42
C TYR A 194 -3.17 -14.04 11.02
N GLN A 195 -4.47 -14.40 10.97
CA GLN A 195 -5.50 -13.62 11.64
C GLN A 195 -5.17 -13.40 13.14
N GLY A 196 -5.47 -12.20 13.64
CA GLY A 196 -5.19 -11.77 15.00
C GLY A 196 -3.79 -11.19 15.21
N VAL A 197 -2.87 -11.32 14.25
CA VAL A 197 -1.53 -10.71 14.36
C VAL A 197 -1.58 -9.19 14.09
N PRO A 198 -0.57 -8.43 14.55
CA PRO A 198 -0.39 -7.03 14.18
C PRO A 198 -0.20 -6.86 12.67
N PHE A 199 -0.98 -5.95 12.08
CA PHE A 199 -0.86 -5.54 10.69
C PHE A 199 -0.56 -4.04 10.66
N ILE A 200 0.69 -3.70 10.36
CA ILE A 200 1.18 -2.33 10.28
C ILE A 200 0.92 -1.80 8.88
N SER A 201 0.00 -0.85 8.77
CA SER A 201 -0.08 0.01 7.60
C SER A 201 1.00 1.10 7.69
N TYR A 202 2.17 0.84 7.09
CA TYR A 202 3.34 1.72 7.10
C TYR A 202 3.30 2.73 5.96
N SER A 203 2.67 3.87 6.22
CA SER A 203 2.36 4.91 5.26
C SER A 203 3.41 6.04 5.23
N LYS A 204 3.62 6.62 4.05
CA LYS A 204 4.47 7.81 3.88
C LYS A 204 3.70 9.09 4.21
N LEU A 205 4.30 10.01 4.97
CA LEU A 205 3.78 11.36 5.12
C LEU A 205 3.94 12.13 3.81
N LYS A 206 2.81 12.54 3.23
CA LYS A 206 2.75 13.31 1.98
C LYS A 206 1.86 14.55 2.15
N HIS A 207 1.98 15.46 1.19
CA HIS A 207 1.26 16.73 1.11
C HIS A 207 -0.27 16.62 1.02
N TYR A 208 -0.82 15.56 0.40
CA TYR A 208 -2.27 15.29 0.44
C TYR A 208 -2.69 14.39 1.62
N ALA A 209 -1.88 14.37 2.69
CA ALA A 209 -2.14 13.65 3.93
C ALA A 209 -2.62 12.21 3.69
N THR A 210 -1.79 11.40 3.01
CA THR A 210 -2.03 9.95 2.96
C THR A 210 -1.75 9.34 4.30
N PHE A 211 -2.79 9.20 5.11
CA PHE A 211 -2.72 8.48 6.37
C PHE A 211 -2.69 6.97 6.13
N SER A 212 -2.37 6.23 7.19
CA SER A 212 -2.37 4.77 7.26
C SER A 212 -3.63 4.16 6.63
N MET A 213 -4.83 4.69 6.90
CA MET A 213 -6.07 4.21 6.28
C MET A 213 -6.01 4.19 4.75
N LYS A 214 -5.55 5.29 4.11
CA LYS A 214 -5.50 5.37 2.65
C LYS A 214 -4.49 4.39 2.06
N ASN A 215 -3.44 4.03 2.80
CA ASN A 215 -2.46 3.07 2.33
C ASN A 215 -3.11 1.71 2.04
N MET A 216 -4.08 1.28 2.86
CA MET A 216 -4.81 0.03 2.67
C MET A 216 -5.60 -0.06 1.36
N PHE A 217 -5.83 1.06 0.66
CA PHE A 217 -6.36 1.05 -0.71
C PHE A 217 -5.50 0.22 -1.68
N GLY A 218 -4.20 0.10 -1.41
CA GLY A 218 -3.29 -0.77 -2.16
C GLY A 218 -3.59 -2.27 -2.02
N MET A 219 -4.43 -2.68 -1.06
CA MET A 219 -4.82 -4.08 -0.88
C MET A 219 -5.90 -4.53 -1.87
N ILE A 220 -6.43 -3.61 -2.69
CA ILE A 220 -7.28 -3.94 -3.82
C ILE A 220 -6.37 -4.45 -4.96
N PRO A 221 -6.65 -5.65 -5.51
CA PRO A 221 -5.73 -6.35 -6.40
C PRO A 221 -5.63 -5.71 -7.79
N ASP A 222 -6.56 -4.83 -8.17
CA ASP A 222 -6.60 -4.18 -9.47
C ASP A 222 -5.36 -3.30 -9.71
N PRO A 223 -4.54 -3.56 -10.75
CA PRO A 223 -3.28 -2.84 -11.01
C PRO A 223 -3.45 -1.34 -11.30
N ILE A 224 -4.65 -0.94 -11.71
CA ILE A 224 -5.08 0.45 -11.82
C ILE A 224 -6.45 0.59 -11.16
N ARG A 225 -6.51 1.33 -10.05
CA ARG A 225 -7.71 1.39 -9.21
C ARG A 225 -8.68 2.51 -9.60
N ALA A 226 -8.79 2.81 -10.91
CA ALA A 226 -9.59 3.93 -11.40
C ALA A 226 -11.09 3.75 -11.12
N TRP A 227 -11.63 2.54 -11.33
CA TRP A 227 -13.03 2.24 -11.03
C TRP A 227 -13.37 2.42 -9.54
N TRP A 228 -12.47 2.03 -8.65
CA TRP A 228 -12.60 2.20 -7.21
C TRP A 228 -12.58 3.65 -6.74
N HIS A 229 -12.09 4.58 -7.57
CA HIS A 229 -12.29 6.01 -7.32
C HIS A 229 -13.70 6.45 -7.72
N GLY A 230 -14.33 5.80 -8.69
CA GLY A 230 -15.57 6.24 -9.32
C GLY A 230 -15.38 7.46 -10.21
N LYS A 231 -16.47 7.92 -10.84
CA LYS A 231 -16.40 9.15 -11.64
C LYS A 231 -16.18 10.34 -10.70
N ASN A 232 -15.17 11.16 -10.98
CA ASN A 232 -14.81 12.32 -10.15
C ASN A 232 -14.53 11.99 -8.67
N GLY A 233 -14.13 10.75 -8.34
CA GLY A 233 -13.77 10.38 -6.97
C GLY A 233 -14.95 10.03 -6.05
N GLU A 234 -16.16 9.86 -6.59
CA GLU A 234 -17.40 9.63 -5.82
C GLU A 234 -17.36 8.41 -4.89
N TYR A 235 -16.55 7.39 -5.17
CA TYR A 235 -16.43 6.18 -4.33
C TYR A 235 -15.19 6.20 -3.44
N HIS A 236 -14.18 6.98 -3.78
CA HIS A 236 -12.81 6.83 -3.29
C HIS A 236 -12.71 6.77 -1.75
N GLN A 237 -13.35 7.70 -1.04
CA GLN A 237 -13.32 7.72 0.43
C GLN A 237 -14.00 6.50 1.04
N ARG A 238 -15.15 6.08 0.49
CA ARG A 238 -15.90 4.94 0.99
C ARG A 238 -15.16 3.63 0.77
N ILE A 239 -14.51 3.47 -0.38
CA ILE A 239 -13.71 2.29 -0.69
C ILE A 239 -12.49 2.19 0.23
N ILE A 240 -11.84 3.32 0.57
CA ILE A 240 -10.78 3.32 1.58
C ILE A 240 -11.32 2.78 2.91
N LEU A 241 -12.46 3.26 3.40
CA LEU A 241 -13.03 2.74 4.65
C LEU A 241 -13.39 1.26 4.53
N ASP A 242 -14.01 0.85 3.44
CA ASP A 242 -14.50 -0.51 3.27
C ASP A 242 -13.36 -1.53 3.18
N ILE A 243 -12.25 -1.24 2.49
CA ILE A 243 -11.09 -2.15 2.49
C ILE A 243 -10.42 -2.22 3.87
N ASN A 244 -10.41 -1.12 4.64
CA ASN A 244 -9.91 -1.16 6.01
C ASN A 244 -10.80 -2.04 6.90
N LYS A 245 -12.14 -2.03 6.74
CA LYS A 245 -13.04 -2.95 7.47
C LYS A 245 -12.71 -4.41 7.18
N ILE A 246 -12.43 -4.75 5.91
CA ILE A 246 -12.04 -6.12 5.53
C ILE A 246 -10.85 -6.56 6.37
N TYR A 247 -9.74 -5.81 6.35
CA TYR A 247 -8.53 -6.22 7.05
C TYR A 247 -8.66 -6.09 8.59
N SER A 248 -9.32 -5.05 9.10
CA SER A 248 -9.51 -4.84 10.55
C SER A 248 -10.42 -5.89 11.19
N ALA A 249 -11.28 -6.54 10.41
CA ALA A 249 -12.08 -7.64 10.91
C ALA A 249 -11.21 -8.87 11.27
N PHE A 250 -10.01 -9.02 10.69
CA PHE A 250 -9.15 -10.18 10.88
C PHE A 250 -7.82 -9.87 11.57
N PHE A 251 -7.32 -8.64 11.52
CA PHE A 251 -6.00 -8.29 12.04
C PHE A 251 -6.06 -7.17 13.08
N LYS A 252 -5.03 -7.09 13.94
CA LYS A 252 -4.83 -5.96 14.84
C LYS A 252 -4.16 -4.84 14.05
N MET A 253 -4.96 -3.92 13.52
CA MET A 253 -4.42 -2.86 12.68
C MET A 253 -3.61 -1.84 13.49
N VAL A 254 -2.45 -1.49 12.94
CA VAL A 254 -1.56 -0.45 13.48
C VAL A 254 -1.29 0.54 12.36
N GLY A 255 -1.67 1.79 12.57
CA GLY A 255 -1.36 2.88 11.65
C GLY A 255 0.01 3.46 11.96
N VAL A 256 0.90 3.51 10.97
CA VAL A 256 2.17 4.23 11.09
C VAL A 256 2.30 5.20 9.91
N CYS A 257 2.58 6.46 10.20
CA CYS A 257 2.87 7.50 9.22
C CYS A 257 4.30 7.99 9.41
N GLU A 258 5.17 7.82 8.41
CA GLU A 258 6.60 8.09 8.51
C GLU A 258 7.05 9.29 7.67
N ALA A 259 7.98 10.05 8.22
CA ALA A 259 8.79 11.07 7.56
C ALA A 259 10.26 10.89 7.99
N ILE A 260 10.81 9.69 7.77
CA ILE A 260 12.10 9.27 8.32
C ILE A 260 13.25 9.66 7.40
N ASP A 261 13.28 9.12 6.17
CA ASP A 261 14.35 9.40 5.20
C ASP A 261 14.04 10.66 4.39
N LYS A 262 13.38 10.54 3.24
CA LYS A 262 13.03 11.69 2.37
C LYS A 262 11.56 12.03 2.47
N THR A 263 11.22 13.28 2.71
CA THR A 263 9.82 13.73 2.87
C THR A 263 9.50 14.92 1.96
N PRO A 264 8.42 14.86 1.17
CA PRO A 264 8.01 15.95 0.29
C PRO A 264 7.31 17.03 1.12
N ILE A 265 7.82 18.25 1.03
CA ILE A 265 7.21 19.45 1.64
C ILE A 265 6.77 20.35 0.49
N TRP A 266 5.48 20.71 0.50
CA TRP A 266 4.92 21.61 -0.52
C TRP A 266 5.71 22.92 -0.55
N ASP A 267 6.05 23.33 -1.77
CA ASP A 267 6.74 24.58 -2.05
C ASP A 267 6.33 25.02 -3.45
N GLU A 268 5.76 26.21 -3.59
CA GLU A 268 5.35 26.78 -4.88
C GLU A 268 6.53 26.92 -5.88
N ASN A 269 7.76 27.01 -5.36
CA ASN A 269 9.01 27.09 -6.11
C ASN A 269 9.79 25.77 -6.07
N GLY A 270 9.15 24.69 -5.61
CA GLY A 270 9.77 23.38 -5.48
C GLY A 270 10.35 22.85 -6.81
N VAL A 271 11.46 22.13 -6.71
CA VAL A 271 12.19 21.58 -7.86
C VAL A 271 11.62 20.24 -8.35
N TYR A 272 10.76 19.61 -7.55
CA TYR A 272 10.06 18.37 -7.89
C TYR A 272 8.56 18.60 -8.08
N GLY A 273 7.90 17.66 -8.76
CA GLY A 273 6.45 17.68 -8.99
C GLY A 273 6.07 18.07 -10.42
N GLY A 274 4.83 18.53 -10.59
CA GLY A 274 4.23 18.93 -11.86
C GLY A 274 3.65 20.34 -11.81
N PRO A 275 2.96 20.79 -12.88
CA PRO A 275 2.38 22.13 -12.95
C PRO A 275 1.43 22.48 -11.80
N ASP A 276 0.64 21.50 -11.36
CA ASP A 276 -0.40 21.69 -10.35
C ASP A 276 0.08 21.46 -8.91
N TYR A 277 1.29 20.92 -8.75
CA TYR A 277 1.85 20.62 -7.45
C TYR A 277 3.38 20.55 -7.50
N LYS A 278 4.04 21.43 -6.75
CA LYS A 278 5.49 21.47 -6.59
C LYS A 278 5.89 21.28 -5.15
N TYR A 279 7.07 20.70 -4.96
CA TYR A 279 7.61 20.40 -3.64
C TYR A 279 9.13 20.36 -3.62
N ASN A 280 9.66 20.54 -2.42
CA ASN A 280 11.05 20.24 -2.08
C ASN A 280 11.11 18.97 -1.23
N VAL A 281 12.27 18.33 -1.21
CA VAL A 281 12.51 17.15 -0.38
C VAL A 281 13.32 17.57 0.83
N VAL A 282 12.82 17.26 2.01
CA VAL A 282 13.57 17.38 3.26
C VAL A 282 13.99 15.99 3.69
N GLU A 283 15.28 15.84 3.97
CA GLU A 283 15.85 14.60 4.47
C GLU A 283 15.87 14.55 6.00
N ASN A 284 15.75 13.36 6.56
CA ASN A 284 16.00 13.08 7.98
C ASN A 284 15.13 13.91 8.94
N LEU A 285 13.86 14.14 8.57
CA LEU A 285 12.90 14.81 9.45
C LEU A 285 12.68 14.03 10.75
N GLY A 286 12.69 12.69 10.66
CA GLY A 286 12.58 11.78 11.79
C GLY A 286 11.23 11.83 12.49
N PHE A 287 10.16 12.23 11.82
CA PHE A 287 8.83 12.22 12.42
C PHE A 287 8.11 10.90 12.16
N VAL A 288 7.45 10.39 13.19
CA VAL A 288 6.54 9.25 13.08
C VAL A 288 5.25 9.55 13.83
N GLY A 289 4.12 9.17 13.23
CA GLY A 289 2.82 9.09 13.90
C GLY A 289 2.41 7.63 13.99
N VAL A 290 2.02 7.16 15.17
CA VAL A 290 1.62 5.77 15.40
C VAL A 290 0.27 5.73 16.12
N SER A 291 -0.64 4.89 15.66
CA SER A 291 -1.92 4.63 16.32
C SER A 291 -2.29 3.15 16.26
N GLY A 292 -2.98 2.67 17.28
CA GLY A 292 -3.69 1.39 17.23
C GLY A 292 -5.11 1.62 16.72
N ASP A 293 -5.64 0.67 15.97
CA ASP A 293 -6.93 0.74 15.30
C ASP A 293 -7.02 1.88 14.26
N ILE A 294 -7.43 1.56 13.04
CA ILE A 294 -7.53 2.54 11.95
C ILE A 294 -8.92 2.56 11.31
N VAL A 295 -9.92 1.95 11.95
CA VAL A 295 -11.32 1.91 11.47
C VAL A 295 -12.29 2.48 12.50
#